data_AF-A0AA42SQP4-F1
#
_entry.id   AF-A0AA42SQP4-F1
#
_cell.length_a   1.000
_cell.length_b   1.000
_cell.length_c   1.000
_cell.angle_alpha   90.00
_cell.angle_beta   90.00
_cell.angle_gamma   90.00
#
_symmetry.space_group_name_H-M   'P 1'
#
loop_
_entity.id
_entity.type
_entity.pdbx_description
1 polymer ?
#
loop_
_entity_poly.entity_id
_entity_poly.type
_entity_poly.pdbx_seq_one_letter_code
_entity_poly.pdbx_strand_id
1 'polypeptide(L)'
;MRVLRPLLMLLCLLAPQAFADGLFQIEVIVFRQAGEALSSSQPAPDDWAVGAAPIAGNERGTALDGEAAKLNPSNGYEVLLHKAWAQNLTAAPSKAALSTGNEQFGHFPVEGVVSLSEQQRLIDLEADFWINRFDTDGLLTGSERVRQKTRLKPNELTYLDNGSLGVLVKITQP
;
A
#
# COMPACT_ATOMS: atom_id res chain seq x y z
N MET A 1 -44.17 -33.20 -26.99
CA MET A 1 -42.73 -33.09 -26.64
C MET A 1 -42.05 -31.89 -27.35
N ARG A 2 -42.60 -30.66 -27.29
CA ARG A 2 -42.02 -29.48 -27.97
C ARG A 2 -41.60 -28.34 -27.02
N VAL A 3 -41.87 -28.47 -25.72
CA VAL A 3 -41.64 -27.42 -24.71
C VAL A 3 -40.24 -27.49 -24.06
N LEU A 4 -39.45 -28.52 -24.37
CA LEU A 4 -38.13 -28.72 -23.76
C LEU A 4 -37.04 -27.81 -24.35
N ARG A 5 -37.22 -27.32 -25.58
CA ARG A 5 -36.24 -26.50 -26.31
C ARG A 5 -36.05 -25.07 -25.76
N PRO A 6 -37.09 -24.31 -25.41
CA PRO A 6 -36.89 -22.96 -24.83
C PRO A 6 -36.30 -23.01 -23.41
N LEU A 7 -36.45 -24.13 -22.68
CA LEU A 7 -35.91 -24.29 -21.33
C LEU A 7 -34.37 -24.35 -21.33
N LEU A 8 -33.75 -24.91 -22.38
CA LEU A 8 -32.29 -24.99 -22.50
C LEU A 8 -31.64 -23.62 -22.79
N MET A 9 -32.35 -22.70 -23.45
CA MET A 9 -31.85 -21.36 -23.75
C MET A 9 -31.87 -20.43 -22.52
N LEU A 10 -32.81 -20.64 -21.58
CA LEU A 10 -32.91 -19.82 -20.36
C LEU A 10 -31.80 -20.12 -19.35
N LEU A 11 -31.20 -21.32 -19.40
CA LEU A 11 -30.15 -21.73 -18.46
C LEU A 11 -28.79 -21.05 -18.71
N CYS A 12 -28.54 -20.51 -19.90
CA CYS A 12 -27.26 -19.88 -20.24
C CYS A 12 -27.09 -18.46 -19.68
N LEU A 13 -28.15 -17.81 -19.19
CA LEU A 13 -28.08 -16.45 -18.62
C LEU A 13 -27.67 -16.42 -17.13
N LEU A 14 -27.50 -17.57 -16.49
CA LEU A 14 -27.05 -17.69 -15.10
C LEU A 14 -25.54 -17.96 -15.00
N ALA A 15 -24.75 -17.61 -16.02
CA ALA A 15 -23.30 -17.66 -15.91
C ALA A 15 -22.87 -16.73 -14.75
N PRO A 16 -22.17 -17.25 -13.73
CA PRO A 16 -21.58 -16.40 -12.71
C PRO A 16 -20.70 -15.35 -13.40
N GLN A 17 -20.88 -14.08 -13.07
CA GLN A 17 -19.88 -13.09 -13.42
C GLN A 17 -18.60 -13.50 -12.70
N ALA A 18 -17.64 -14.05 -13.45
CA ALA A 18 -16.31 -14.33 -12.92
C ALA A 18 -15.65 -12.98 -12.64
N PHE A 19 -15.69 -12.54 -11.38
CA PHE A 19 -14.79 -11.52 -10.90
C PHE A 19 -13.38 -12.12 -10.99
N ALA A 20 -12.54 -11.52 -11.82
CA ALA A 20 -11.15 -11.92 -11.87
C ALA A 20 -10.48 -11.40 -10.60
N ASP A 21 -10.37 -12.23 -9.57
CA ASP A 21 -9.40 -12.00 -8.50
C ASP A 21 -8.02 -11.97 -9.16
N GLY A 22 -7.52 -10.76 -9.36
CA GLY A 22 -6.22 -10.54 -9.98
C GLY A 22 -5.15 -10.65 -8.90
N LEU A 23 -4.18 -11.56 -9.07
CA LEU A 23 -2.97 -11.50 -8.28
C LEU A 23 -2.17 -10.29 -8.77
N PHE A 24 -1.83 -9.37 -7.87
CA PHE A 24 -0.97 -8.22 -8.17
C PHE A 24 0.30 -8.29 -7.35
N GLN A 25 1.37 -7.72 -7.88
CA GLN A 25 2.55 -7.34 -7.12
C GLN A 25 2.48 -5.85 -6.86
N ILE A 26 2.57 -5.47 -5.59
CA ILE A 26 2.55 -4.10 -5.12
C ILE A 26 3.93 -3.79 -4.60
N GLU A 27 4.48 -2.65 -5.00
CA GLU A 27 5.74 -2.13 -4.52
C GLU A 27 5.57 -0.69 -4.07
N VAL A 28 6.06 -0.40 -2.87
CA VAL A 28 5.94 0.90 -2.21
C VAL A 28 7.31 1.37 -1.75
N ILE A 29 7.62 2.63 -2.04
CA ILE A 29 8.75 3.36 -1.46
C ILE A 29 8.19 4.56 -0.70
N VAL A 30 8.44 4.63 0.60
CA VAL A 30 8.21 5.83 1.41
C VAL A 30 9.55 6.53 1.57
N PHE A 31 9.58 7.83 1.31
CA PHE A 31 10.80 8.61 1.37
C PHE A 31 10.53 10.01 1.95
N ARG A 32 11.60 10.62 2.44
CA ARG A 32 11.63 12.00 2.93
C ARG A 32 12.37 12.88 1.93
N GLN A 33 11.89 14.10 1.76
CA GLN A 33 12.61 15.19 1.12
C GLN A 33 13.22 16.09 2.19
N ALA A 34 14.44 16.58 1.94
CA ALA A 34 15.15 17.52 2.80
C ALA A 34 14.30 18.79 2.98
N GLY A 35 14.00 19.11 4.24
CA GLY A 35 13.10 20.17 4.65
C GLY A 35 12.78 20.05 6.13
N GLU A 36 12.12 21.05 6.70
CA GLU A 36 11.69 21.01 8.09
C GLU A 36 10.61 19.93 8.26
N ALA A 37 10.78 19.06 9.26
CA ALA A 37 9.77 18.07 9.62
C ALA A 37 8.45 18.80 9.95
N LEU A 38 7.32 18.25 9.52
CA LEU A 38 6.02 18.89 9.76
C LEU A 38 5.82 19.11 11.27
N SER A 39 5.55 20.36 11.67
CA SER A 39 5.50 20.74 13.09
C SER A 39 4.35 20.08 13.86
N SER A 40 3.32 19.57 13.17
CA SER A 40 2.21 18.87 13.81
C SER A 40 2.47 17.36 13.88
N SER A 41 2.92 16.89 15.03
CA SER A 41 2.99 15.45 15.33
C SER A 41 1.60 14.83 15.27
N GLN A 42 1.45 13.75 14.50
CA GLN A 42 0.23 12.93 14.44
C GLN A 42 0.61 11.49 14.78
N PRO A 43 0.62 11.10 16.08
CA PRO A 43 1.06 9.78 16.50
C PRO A 43 0.21 8.69 15.84
N ALA A 44 0.86 7.56 15.56
CA ALA A 44 0.15 6.35 15.18
C ALA A 44 -0.69 5.88 16.37
N PRO A 45 -1.92 5.39 16.13
CA PRO A 45 -2.70 4.75 17.18
C PRO A 45 -2.06 3.40 17.57
N ASP A 46 -2.26 2.95 18.81
CA ASP A 46 -1.71 1.66 19.30
C ASP A 46 -2.14 0.46 18.43
N ASP A 47 -3.32 0.56 17.80
CA ASP A 47 -3.90 -0.45 16.91
C ASP A 47 -3.77 -0.07 15.42
N TRP A 48 -2.70 0.63 15.03
CA TRP A 48 -2.47 1.14 13.67
C TRP A 48 -2.72 0.12 12.55
N ALA A 49 -2.46 -1.17 12.79
CA ALA A 49 -2.63 -2.26 11.84
C ALA A 49 -4.03 -2.92 11.88
N VAL A 50 -5.02 -2.34 12.55
CA VAL A 50 -6.33 -2.98 12.77
C VAL A 50 -7.02 -3.37 11.45
N GLY A 51 -7.31 -4.67 11.34
CA GLY A 51 -7.94 -5.26 10.16
C GLY A 51 -7.04 -5.32 8.91
N ALA A 52 -5.75 -5.05 9.02
CA ALA A 52 -4.77 -5.22 7.96
C ALA A 52 -3.99 -6.52 8.13
N ALA A 53 -3.76 -7.24 7.02
CA ALA A 53 -2.92 -8.43 7.03
C ALA A 53 -1.44 -8.02 6.91
N PRO A 54 -0.52 -8.53 7.74
CA PRO A 54 0.90 -8.25 7.58
C PRO A 54 1.39 -8.79 6.22
N ILE A 55 2.29 -8.04 5.56
CA ILE A 55 2.89 -8.50 4.28
C ILE A 55 3.83 -9.70 4.45
N ALA A 56 4.22 -10.03 5.69
CA ALA A 56 5.07 -11.17 5.99
C ALA A 56 4.48 -12.48 5.41
N GLY A 57 5.31 -13.24 4.69
CA GLY A 57 4.90 -14.44 3.96
C GLY A 57 4.42 -14.20 2.53
N ASN A 58 4.08 -12.96 2.17
CA ASN A 58 3.70 -12.55 0.81
C ASN A 58 4.70 -11.56 0.17
N GLU A 59 5.80 -11.23 0.85
CA GLU A 59 6.85 -10.36 0.31
C GLU A 59 7.42 -10.89 -1.03
N ARG A 60 7.87 -9.97 -1.87
CA ARG A 60 8.47 -10.19 -3.19
C ARG A 60 9.76 -9.38 -3.31
N GLY A 61 10.57 -9.70 -4.32
CA GLY A 61 11.70 -8.87 -4.69
C GLY A 61 11.25 -7.49 -5.16
N THR A 62 12.01 -6.46 -4.81
CA THR A 62 11.83 -5.09 -5.30
C THR A 62 12.26 -5.00 -6.77
N ALA A 63 11.59 -4.12 -7.53
CA ALA A 63 11.89 -3.83 -8.93
C ALA A 63 12.14 -2.34 -9.17
N LEU A 64 11.90 -1.48 -8.16
CA LEU A 64 12.11 -0.04 -8.19
C LEU A 64 13.45 0.38 -7.56
N ASP A 65 14.44 -0.50 -7.50
CA ASP A 65 15.75 -0.19 -6.88
C ASP A 65 16.46 0.96 -7.62
N GLY A 66 16.26 1.08 -8.94
CA GLY A 66 16.80 2.18 -9.73
C GLY A 66 16.16 3.53 -9.40
N GLU A 67 14.86 3.54 -9.13
CA GLU A 67 14.11 4.70 -8.64
C GLU A 67 14.53 5.05 -7.20
N ALA A 68 14.61 4.04 -6.32
CA ALA A 68 15.08 4.21 -4.94
C ALA A 68 16.50 4.79 -4.89
N ALA A 69 17.41 4.37 -5.77
CA ALA A 69 18.78 4.89 -5.82
C ALA A 69 18.86 6.40 -6.16
N LYS A 70 17.84 6.95 -6.85
CA LYS A 70 17.75 8.39 -7.13
C LYS A 70 17.34 9.19 -5.90
N LEU A 71 16.64 8.57 -4.95
CA LEU A 71 16.18 9.13 -3.68
C LEU A 71 17.27 9.06 -2.61
N ASN A 72 18.44 9.65 -2.91
CA ASN A 72 19.61 9.61 -2.03
C ASN A 72 19.89 10.96 -1.34
N PRO A 73 20.68 10.96 -0.25
CA PRO A 73 20.95 12.19 0.52
C PRO A 73 21.63 13.30 -0.27
N SER A 74 22.42 12.97 -1.31
CA SER A 74 23.07 13.97 -2.18
C SER A 74 22.05 14.77 -3.00
N ASN A 75 20.88 14.19 -3.26
CA ASN A 75 19.74 14.83 -3.91
C ASN A 75 18.74 15.40 -2.90
N GLY A 76 19.05 15.38 -1.60
CA GLY A 76 18.16 15.82 -0.54
C GLY A 76 16.99 14.86 -0.30
N TYR A 77 17.18 13.56 -0.47
CA TYR A 77 16.16 12.56 -0.18
C TYR A 77 16.68 11.43 0.73
N GLU A 78 15.77 10.79 1.45
CA GLU A 78 16.05 9.61 2.28
C GLU A 78 14.95 8.57 2.10
N VAL A 79 15.31 7.35 1.68
CA VAL A 79 14.36 6.22 1.63
C VAL A 79 14.14 5.70 3.05
N LEU A 80 12.89 5.73 3.50
CA LEU A 80 12.48 5.32 4.84
C LEU A 80 11.94 3.87 4.86
N LEU A 81 11.23 3.47 3.80
CA LEU A 81 10.70 2.13 3.63
C LEU A 81 10.70 1.79 2.14
N HIS A 82 11.12 0.57 1.78
CA HIS A 82 11.02 0.04 0.43
C HIS A 82 10.62 -1.44 0.52
N LYS A 83 9.39 -1.75 0.09
CA LYS A 83 8.79 -3.08 0.24
C LYS A 83 8.01 -3.45 -1.00
N ALA A 84 8.06 -4.73 -1.36
CA ALA A 84 7.22 -5.32 -2.39
C ALA A 84 6.52 -6.58 -1.84
N TRP A 85 5.27 -6.80 -2.21
CA TRP A 85 4.50 -7.99 -1.84
C TRP A 85 3.48 -8.36 -2.92
N ALA A 86 2.96 -9.58 -2.85
CA ALA A 86 1.87 -10.03 -3.71
C ALA A 86 0.55 -10.08 -2.95
N GLN A 87 -0.54 -9.68 -3.61
CA GLN A 87 -1.88 -9.66 -3.01
C GLN A 87 -2.94 -9.84 -4.10
N ASN A 88 -3.98 -10.63 -3.79
CA ASN A 88 -5.16 -10.70 -4.64
C ASN A 88 -6.01 -9.45 -4.43
N LEU A 89 -6.33 -8.75 -5.51
CA LEU A 89 -7.20 -7.58 -5.47
C LEU A 89 -8.55 -7.93 -6.09
N THR A 90 -9.59 -7.43 -5.44
CA THR A 90 -11.00 -7.59 -5.82
C THR A 90 -11.69 -6.23 -5.74
N ALA A 91 -12.97 -6.15 -6.09
CA ALA A 91 -13.77 -4.95 -5.88
C ALA A 91 -13.94 -4.57 -4.39
N ALA A 92 -13.78 -5.53 -3.48
CA ALA A 92 -13.79 -5.29 -2.04
C ALA A 92 -12.39 -4.85 -1.55
N PRO A 93 -12.30 -3.78 -0.74
CA PRO A 93 -11.03 -3.33 -0.19
C PRO A 93 -10.36 -4.39 0.68
N SER A 94 -9.06 -4.58 0.47
CA SER A 94 -8.19 -5.43 1.28
C SER A 94 -7.00 -4.62 1.77
N LYS A 95 -6.62 -4.80 3.04
CA LYS A 95 -5.61 -3.98 3.72
C LYS A 95 -4.34 -4.79 3.97
N ALA A 96 -3.19 -4.20 3.64
CA ALA A 96 -1.87 -4.72 3.95
C ALA A 96 -1.19 -3.84 4.99
N ALA A 97 -0.58 -4.45 6.01
CA ALA A 97 0.23 -3.78 7.02
C ALA A 97 1.72 -3.91 6.66
N LEU A 98 2.41 -2.78 6.68
CA LEU A 98 3.83 -2.66 6.38
C LEU A 98 4.54 -2.05 7.58
N SER A 99 5.74 -2.53 7.88
CA SER A 99 6.63 -1.90 8.85
C SER A 99 8.10 -2.16 8.52
N THR A 100 8.98 -1.33 9.06
CA THR A 100 10.43 -1.55 9.04
C THR A 100 11.11 -0.93 10.26
N GLY A 101 12.30 -1.43 10.60
CA GLY A 101 13.01 -1.11 11.83
C GLY A 101 12.62 -1.99 13.01
N ASN A 102 13.22 -1.73 14.17
CA ASN A 102 12.96 -2.50 15.37
C ASN A 102 11.70 -1.99 16.07
N GLU A 103 10.81 -2.90 16.44
CA GLU A 103 9.60 -2.58 17.20
C GLU A 103 9.94 -2.04 18.60
N GLN A 104 9.22 -1.00 19.02
CA GLN A 104 9.32 -0.36 20.33
C GLN A 104 7.90 -0.11 20.84
N PHE A 105 7.53 -0.81 21.91
CA PHE A 105 6.20 -0.70 22.54
C PHE A 105 5.01 -0.78 21.57
N GLY A 106 5.07 -1.67 20.56
CA GLY A 106 3.98 -1.85 19.59
C GLY A 106 4.08 -0.98 18.33
N HIS A 107 5.08 -0.10 18.25
CA HIS A 107 5.31 0.78 17.11
C HIS A 107 6.63 0.49 16.41
N PHE A 108 6.71 0.79 15.11
CA PHE A 108 7.93 0.68 14.32
C PHE A 108 8.40 2.07 13.85
N PRO A 109 9.71 2.27 13.59
CA PRO A 109 10.23 3.51 13.02
C PRO A 109 9.50 3.99 11.78
N VAL A 110 9.08 3.05 10.92
CA VAL A 110 8.11 3.32 9.87
C VAL A 110 7.08 2.22 9.89
N GLU A 111 5.81 2.61 9.93
CA GLU A 111 4.66 1.69 9.89
C GLU A 111 3.54 2.28 9.05
N GLY A 112 2.64 1.43 8.56
CA GLY A 112 1.49 1.91 7.82
C GLY A 112 0.64 0.83 7.18
N VAL A 113 -0.53 1.26 6.73
CA VAL A 113 -1.52 0.42 6.09
C VAL A 113 -1.77 0.92 4.67
N VAL A 114 -1.79 -0.03 3.74
CA VAL A 114 -2.18 0.20 2.35
C VAL A 114 -3.46 -0.58 2.08
N SER A 115 -4.55 0.13 1.82
CA SER A 115 -5.84 -0.43 1.42
C SER A 115 -5.98 -0.37 -0.10
N LEU A 116 -6.36 -1.49 -0.71
CA LEU A 116 -6.43 -1.66 -2.16
C LEU A 116 -7.72 -2.35 -2.58
N SER A 117 -8.32 -1.87 -3.67
CA SER A 117 -9.39 -2.56 -4.39
C SER A 117 -9.27 -2.32 -5.89
N GLU A 118 -9.60 -3.33 -6.69
CA GLU A 118 -9.64 -3.25 -8.14
C GLU A 118 -11.09 -3.01 -8.59
N GLN A 119 -11.32 -1.93 -9.34
CA GLN A 119 -12.61 -1.59 -9.90
C GLN A 119 -12.43 -1.06 -11.31
N GLN A 120 -13.11 -1.68 -12.28
CA GLN A 120 -13.10 -1.24 -13.67
C GLN A 120 -11.67 -1.13 -14.25
N ARG A 121 -10.77 -2.06 -13.89
CA ARG A 121 -9.35 -2.09 -14.30
C ARG A 121 -8.49 -0.95 -13.75
N LEU A 122 -8.99 -0.23 -12.76
CA LEU A 122 -8.24 0.76 -12.00
C LEU A 122 -8.11 0.28 -10.56
N ILE A 123 -7.05 0.71 -9.89
CA ILE A 123 -6.82 0.40 -8.49
C ILE A 123 -7.13 1.62 -7.65
N ASP A 124 -8.08 1.48 -6.74
CA ASP A 124 -8.26 2.44 -5.65
C ASP A 124 -7.26 2.10 -4.55
N LEU A 125 -6.42 3.07 -4.22
CA LEU A 125 -5.38 2.99 -3.20
C LEU A 125 -5.64 4.03 -2.12
N GLU A 126 -5.63 3.59 -0.87
CA GLU A 126 -5.50 4.45 0.31
C GLU A 126 -4.27 4.01 1.10
N ALA A 127 -3.30 4.91 1.22
CA ALA A 127 -2.07 4.71 1.96
C ALA A 127 -2.09 5.60 3.21
N ASP A 128 -1.75 5.00 4.36
CA ASP A 128 -1.64 5.69 5.63
C ASP A 128 -0.36 5.22 6.33
N PHE A 129 0.64 6.07 6.41
CA PHE A 129 1.96 5.77 6.95
C PHE A 129 2.33 6.73 8.07
N TRP A 130 3.08 6.23 9.04
CA TRP A 130 3.63 6.96 10.17
C TRP A 130 5.15 6.77 10.20
N ILE A 131 5.86 7.88 10.37
CA ILE A 131 7.30 7.93 10.55
C ILE A 131 7.54 8.32 11.99
N ASN A 132 7.78 7.31 12.82
CA ASN A 132 7.84 7.42 14.27
C ASN A 132 9.24 7.77 14.73
N ARG A 133 9.32 8.70 15.69
CA ARG A 133 10.55 9.07 16.39
C ARG A 133 10.45 8.60 17.84
N PHE A 134 11.47 7.88 18.27
CA PHE A 134 11.58 7.38 19.63
C PHE A 134 12.69 8.10 20.38
N ASP A 135 12.54 8.24 21.69
CA ASP A 135 13.66 8.66 22.55
C ASP A 135 14.61 7.48 22.86
N THR A 136 15.58 7.72 23.74
CA THR A 136 16.57 6.72 24.16
C THR A 136 15.98 5.55 24.94
N ASP A 137 14.83 5.73 25.57
CA ASP A 137 14.13 4.70 26.34
C ASP A 137 13.13 3.93 25.46
N GLY A 138 12.99 4.34 24.20
CA GLY A 138 12.15 3.76 23.18
C GLY A 138 10.70 4.25 23.20
N LEU A 139 10.41 5.32 23.94
CA LEU A 139 9.07 5.90 23.99
C LEU A 139 8.81 6.74 22.74
N LEU A 140 7.60 6.63 22.19
CA LEU A 140 7.17 7.43 21.04
C LEU A 140 7.11 8.93 21.42
N THR A 141 8.01 9.72 20.84
CA THR A 141 8.09 11.18 21.08
C THR A 141 7.36 12.01 20.03
N GLY A 142 7.13 11.43 18.85
CA GLY A 142 6.33 12.05 17.82
C GLY A 142 6.29 11.24 16.54
N SER A 143 5.38 11.61 15.65
CA SER A 143 5.21 10.93 14.38
C SER A 143 4.80 11.91 13.29
N GLU A 144 5.37 11.73 12.11
CA GLU A 144 4.88 12.38 10.89
C GLU A 144 3.97 11.40 10.15
N ARG A 145 2.81 11.87 9.71
CA ARG A 145 1.82 11.04 9.03
C ARG A 145 1.68 11.41 7.57
N VAL A 146 1.65 10.39 6.71
CA VAL A 146 1.31 10.47 5.29
C VAL A 146 -0.01 9.77 5.08
N ARG A 147 -1.03 10.50 4.65
CA ARG A 147 -2.32 9.90 4.30
C ARG A 147 -2.75 10.34 2.91
N GLN A 148 -2.81 9.39 1.99
CA GLN A 148 -3.08 9.65 0.59
C GLN A 148 -4.13 8.68 0.06
N LYS A 149 -5.04 9.20 -0.75
CA LYS A 149 -6.06 8.39 -1.44
C LYS A 149 -6.06 8.75 -2.91
N THR A 150 -5.86 7.76 -3.76
CA THR A 150 -5.82 7.96 -5.21
C THR A 150 -6.42 6.78 -5.95
N ARG A 151 -6.75 7.00 -7.21
CA ARG A 151 -7.11 5.96 -8.17
C ARG A 151 -6.03 5.94 -9.24
N LEU A 152 -5.39 4.78 -9.42
CA LEU A 152 -4.25 4.63 -10.29
C LEU A 152 -4.46 3.52 -11.33
N LYS A 153 -3.70 3.61 -12.43
CA LYS A 153 -3.64 2.57 -13.45
C LYS A 153 -2.58 1.52 -13.05
N PRO A 154 -2.87 0.22 -13.20
CA PRO A 154 -1.84 -0.79 -13.09
C PRO A 154 -0.68 -0.53 -14.06
N ASN A 155 0.51 -0.99 -13.68
CA ASN A 155 1.78 -0.89 -14.41
C ASN A 155 2.34 0.53 -14.57
N GLU A 156 1.76 1.53 -13.92
CA GLU A 156 2.25 2.91 -13.88
C GLU A 156 2.90 3.21 -12.52
N LEU A 157 4.07 3.87 -12.54
CA LEU A 157 4.69 4.40 -11.32
C LEU A 157 3.97 5.68 -10.93
N THR A 158 3.35 5.69 -9.76
CA THR A 158 2.58 6.83 -9.26
C THR A 158 3.31 7.47 -8.08
N TYR A 159 3.44 8.79 -8.09
CA TYR A 159 3.95 9.58 -6.98
C TYR A 159 2.80 10.21 -6.19
N LEU A 160 2.82 10.05 -4.87
CA LEU A 160 1.90 10.66 -3.92
C LEU A 160 2.68 11.67 -3.07
N ASP A 161 2.31 12.94 -3.18
CA ASP A 161 2.93 14.04 -2.46
C ASP A 161 2.25 14.30 -1.11
N ASN A 162 3.05 14.44 -0.05
CA ASN A 162 2.61 14.78 1.30
C ASN A 162 3.59 15.76 1.97
N GLY A 163 4.06 16.76 1.22
CA GLY A 163 4.91 17.83 1.74
C GLY A 163 6.36 17.38 1.92
N SER A 164 6.80 17.18 3.17
CA SER A 164 8.17 16.69 3.46
C SER A 164 8.35 15.19 3.19
N LEU A 165 7.25 14.47 2.99
CA LEU A 165 7.21 13.03 2.76
C LEU A 165 6.57 12.73 1.42
N GLY A 166 7.05 11.68 0.77
CA GLY A 166 6.55 11.19 -0.51
C GLY A 166 6.39 9.69 -0.51
N VAL A 167 5.46 9.22 -1.34
CA VAL A 167 5.27 7.78 -1.59
C VAL A 167 5.34 7.54 -3.09
N LEU A 168 6.22 6.61 -3.50
CA LEU A 168 6.14 6.01 -4.82
C LEU A 168 5.44 4.67 -4.70
N VAL A 169 4.50 4.41 -5.60
CA VAL A 169 3.81 3.12 -5.67
C VAL A 169 3.73 2.64 -7.10
N LYS A 170 3.97 1.35 -7.30
CA LYS A 170 3.73 0.65 -8.55
C LYS A 170 2.98 -0.64 -8.27
N ILE A 171 1.90 -0.86 -9.01
CA ILE A 171 1.08 -2.07 -8.90
C ILE A 171 1.13 -2.77 -10.24
N THR A 172 1.77 -3.92 -10.30
CA THR A 172 1.93 -4.71 -11.53
C THR A 172 1.08 -5.96 -11.48
N GLN A 173 0.42 -6.25 -12.59
CA GLN A 173 -0.23 -7.55 -12.80
C GLN A 173 0.80 -8.48 -13.47
N PRO A 174 1.15 -9.64 -12.86
CA PRO A 174 2.09 -10.60 -13.42
C PRO A 174 1.56 -11.29 -14.68
#